data_AF-A0A9W9V0X2-F1
#
_entry.id   AF-A0A9W9V0X2-F1
#
_cell.length_a   1.000
_cell.length_b   1.000
_cell.length_c   1.000
_cell.angle_alpha   90.00
_cell.angle_beta   90.00
_cell.angle_gamma   90.00
#
_symmetry.space_group_name_H-M   'P 1'
#
loop_
_entity.id
_entity.type
_entity.pdbx_description
1 polymer ?
#
loop_
_entity_poly.entity_id
_entity_poly.type
_entity_poly.pdbx_seq_one_letter_code
_entity_poly.pdbx_strand_id
1 'polypeptide(L)'
;MSLETLTNALRHIRLPHSQQERLNLALGTAAVIGSAILLPAAYRDYRIFKSYGPGGVPNNLLGWMTVRALFQPFGSEMFSTEIYLRRIDAAEGHGRGDEGYLTLSSERLESRKEEGRPEIGPHVVPQRQLTQIPDEDVMEKFDSKFTSFGLRNHHLVKFQQSNLEGHADALFLADHLPITDLATTMQGEITHIHSGSDYSLHVVLAPADCKKVIDAGWGQRHAFSGTSAMTFLSLGTIPDIPSEYLLIYAPRNDAEIEIVMEIISAAVKFMTGREDVR
;
A
#
# COMPACT_ATOMS: atom_id res chain seq x y z
N MET A 1 -22.86 -17.15 44.15
CA MET A 1 -24.21 -16.97 43.59
C MET A 1 -25.04 -18.17 44.04
N SER A 2 -26.08 -17.99 44.85
CA SER A 2 -26.82 -19.13 45.43
C SER A 2 -27.76 -19.76 44.40
N LEU A 3 -28.02 -21.07 44.51
CA LEU A 3 -28.90 -21.82 43.58
C LEU A 3 -30.33 -21.24 43.53
N GLU A 4 -30.80 -20.64 44.63
CA GLU A 4 -32.12 -19.99 44.73
C GLU A 4 -32.24 -18.73 43.87
N THR A 5 -31.14 -17.98 43.70
CA THR A 5 -31.15 -16.76 42.89
C THR A 5 -31.30 -17.09 41.40
N LEU A 6 -30.69 -18.19 40.96
CA LEU A 6 -30.74 -18.64 39.56
C LEU A 6 -32.11 -19.26 39.21
N THR A 7 -32.70 -20.03 40.13
CA THR A 7 -34.03 -20.64 39.94
C THR A 7 -35.17 -19.62 39.94
N ASN A 8 -35.08 -18.56 40.75
CA ASN A 8 -36.06 -17.47 40.69
C ASN A 8 -35.95 -16.63 39.40
N ALA A 9 -34.74 -16.41 38.88
CA ALA A 9 -34.56 -15.71 37.61
C ALA A 9 -35.16 -16.48 36.42
N LEU A 10 -35.03 -17.81 36.40
CA LEU A 10 -35.55 -18.67 35.34
C LEU A 10 -37.09 -18.77 35.34
N ARG A 11 -37.76 -18.63 36.50
CA ARG A 11 -39.23 -18.68 36.62
C ARG A 11 -39.96 -17.51 35.94
N HIS A 12 -39.27 -16.40 35.68
CA HIS A 12 -39.85 -15.21 35.03
C HIS A 12 -39.61 -15.15 33.52
N ILE A 13 -38.92 -16.15 32.94
CA ILE A 13 -38.70 -16.23 31.50
C ILE A 13 -39.99 -16.72 30.84
N ARG A 14 -40.77 -15.79 30.28
CA ARG A 14 -41.92 -16.14 29.43
C ARG A 14 -41.41 -16.75 28.13
N LEU A 15 -41.73 -18.01 27.90
CA LEU A 15 -41.52 -18.66 26.60
C LEU A 15 -42.42 -18.00 25.55
N PRO A 16 -41.96 -17.79 24.31
CA PRO A 16 -42.79 -17.26 23.24
C PRO A 16 -43.91 -18.26 22.89
N HIS A 17 -45.16 -17.82 22.95
CA HIS A 17 -46.34 -18.66 22.72
C HIS A 17 -46.81 -18.59 21.26
N SER A 18 -46.64 -17.44 20.59
CA SER A 18 -47.03 -17.25 19.17
C SER A 18 -45.87 -17.44 18.19
N GLN A 19 -46.18 -17.68 16.91
CA GLN A 19 -45.16 -17.70 15.84
C GLN A 19 -44.44 -16.35 15.73
N GLN A 20 -45.15 -15.23 15.89
CA GLN A 20 -44.57 -13.89 15.84
C GLN A 20 -43.57 -13.66 16.98
N GLU A 21 -43.88 -14.09 18.20
CA GLU A 21 -42.97 -13.98 19.35
C GLU A 21 -41.72 -14.84 19.17
N ARG A 22 -41.86 -16.04 18.59
CA ARG A 22 -40.70 -16.89 18.24
C ARG A 22 -39.82 -16.23 17.18
N LEU A 23 -40.42 -15.62 16.16
CA LEU A 23 -39.69 -14.89 15.12
C LEU A 23 -38.96 -13.66 15.69
N ASN A 24 -39.64 -12.85 16.50
CA ASN A 24 -39.04 -11.68 17.14
C ASN A 24 -37.89 -12.06 18.09
N LEU A 25 -38.04 -13.15 18.85
CA LEU A 25 -36.97 -13.66 19.72
C LEU A 25 -35.79 -14.16 18.89
N ALA A 26 -36.04 -14.87 17.79
CA ALA A 26 -34.99 -15.33 16.89
C ALA A 26 -34.23 -14.15 16.24
N LEU A 27 -34.95 -13.15 15.74
CA LEU A 27 -34.37 -11.93 15.17
C LEU A 27 -33.56 -11.13 16.21
N GLY A 28 -34.11 -10.96 17.42
CA GLY A 28 -33.40 -10.29 18.51
C GLY A 28 -32.13 -11.03 18.94
N THR A 29 -32.21 -12.35 19.06
CA THR A 29 -31.04 -13.20 19.39
C THR A 29 -29.98 -13.13 18.28
N ALA A 30 -30.39 -13.24 17.01
CA ALA A 30 -29.50 -13.10 15.87
C ALA A 30 -28.86 -11.72 15.79
N ALA A 31 -29.61 -10.65 16.08
CA ALA A 31 -29.08 -9.29 16.12
C ALA A 31 -28.06 -9.10 17.25
N VAL A 32 -28.31 -9.65 18.45
CA VAL A 32 -27.38 -9.58 19.58
C VAL A 32 -26.10 -10.37 19.28
N ILE A 33 -26.21 -11.61 18.82
CA ILE A 33 -25.05 -12.45 18.47
C ILE A 33 -24.27 -11.81 17.32
N GLY A 34 -24.97 -11.38 16.27
CA GLY A 34 -24.39 -10.68 15.13
C GLY A 34 -23.64 -9.42 15.57
N SER A 35 -24.25 -8.59 16.42
CA SER A 35 -23.61 -7.37 16.95
C SER A 35 -22.39 -7.69 17.83
N ALA A 36 -22.45 -8.74 18.65
CA ALA A 36 -21.34 -9.17 19.50
C ALA A 36 -20.11 -9.64 18.70
N ILE A 37 -20.29 -10.08 17.46
CA ILE A 37 -19.20 -10.50 16.57
C ILE A 37 -18.76 -9.34 15.66
N LEU A 38 -19.72 -8.65 15.03
CA LEU A 38 -19.44 -7.63 14.02
C LEU A 38 -18.91 -6.33 14.62
N LEU A 39 -19.43 -5.88 15.78
CA LEU A 39 -18.99 -4.61 16.36
C LEU A 39 -17.53 -4.64 16.82
N PRO A 40 -17.04 -5.68 17.54
CA PRO A 40 -15.62 -5.75 17.89
C PRO A 40 -14.72 -5.87 16.66
N ALA A 41 -15.12 -6.63 15.64
CA ALA A 41 -14.37 -6.76 14.40
C ALA A 41 -14.29 -5.42 13.65
N ALA A 42 -15.42 -4.74 13.47
CA ALA A 42 -15.48 -3.41 12.85
C ALA A 42 -14.70 -2.37 13.66
N TYR A 43 -14.74 -2.43 14.99
CA TYR A 43 -13.97 -1.53 15.84
C TYR A 43 -12.46 -1.77 15.72
N ARG A 44 -12.01 -3.03 15.68
CA ARG A 44 -10.60 -3.37 15.44
C ARG A 44 -10.14 -2.90 14.06
N ASP A 45 -10.97 -3.14 13.05
CA ASP A 45 -10.71 -2.71 11.69
C ASP A 45 -10.60 -1.18 11.57
N TYR A 46 -11.55 -0.46 12.16
CA TYR A 46 -11.51 0.99 12.26
C TYR A 46 -10.28 1.49 13.03
N ARG A 47 -9.87 0.81 14.10
CA ARG A 47 -8.65 1.15 14.84
C ARG A 47 -7.40 1.00 13.99
N ILE A 48 -7.32 -0.04 13.16
CA ILE A 48 -6.24 -0.22 12.18
C ILE A 48 -6.27 0.94 11.18
N PHE A 49 -7.43 1.25 10.59
CA PHE A 49 -7.55 2.39 9.69
C PHE A 49 -7.11 3.71 10.34
N LYS A 50 -7.48 3.92 11.60
CA LYS A 50 -7.09 5.11 12.36
C LYS A 50 -5.60 5.17 12.67
N SER A 51 -4.90 4.04 12.80
CA SER A 51 -3.46 4.05 13.07
C SER A 51 -2.62 4.45 11.86
N TYR A 52 -3.20 4.48 10.65
CA TYR A 52 -2.50 4.89 9.43
C TYR A 52 -2.11 6.38 9.40
N GLY A 53 -2.78 7.20 10.21
CA GLY A 53 -2.63 8.65 10.14
C GLY A 53 -3.28 9.28 8.89
N PRO A 54 -2.94 10.54 8.59
CA PRO A 54 -3.39 11.24 7.38
C PRO A 54 -3.00 10.49 6.09
N GLY A 55 -3.69 10.82 5.00
CA GLY A 55 -3.46 10.28 3.66
C GLY A 55 -4.54 10.79 2.69
N GLY A 56 -4.71 10.13 1.54
CA GLY A 56 -5.65 10.56 0.49
C GLY A 56 -7.14 10.54 0.86
N VAL A 57 -7.52 9.88 1.96
CA VAL A 57 -8.90 9.90 2.51
C VAL A 57 -8.91 10.45 3.94
N PRO A 58 -10.01 11.09 4.40
CA PRO A 58 -10.10 11.58 5.77
C PRO A 58 -9.85 10.47 6.80
N ASN A 59 -8.89 10.68 7.70
CA ASN A 59 -8.56 9.70 8.75
C ASN A 59 -9.58 9.74 9.90
N ASN A 60 -10.83 9.38 9.63
CA ASN A 60 -11.93 9.34 10.59
C ASN A 60 -12.96 8.25 10.21
N LEU A 61 -14.06 8.15 10.96
CA LEU A 61 -15.09 7.14 10.72
C LEU A 61 -15.69 7.22 9.31
N LEU A 62 -15.88 8.42 8.77
CA LEU A 62 -16.43 8.60 7.43
C LEU A 62 -15.46 8.06 6.37
N GLY A 63 -14.18 8.40 6.44
CA GLY A 63 -13.18 7.87 5.51
C GLY A 63 -13.05 6.35 5.59
N TRP A 64 -13.09 5.78 6.79
CA TRP A 64 -13.11 4.32 6.96
C TRP A 64 -14.31 3.66 6.27
N MET A 65 -15.52 4.21 6.47
CA MET A 65 -16.72 3.70 5.80
C MET A 65 -16.64 3.85 4.28
N THR A 66 -16.16 4.99 3.79
CA THR A 66 -15.93 5.22 2.35
C THR A 66 -14.98 4.17 1.78
N VAL A 67 -13.86 3.92 2.45
CA VAL A 67 -12.90 2.91 1.98
C VAL A 67 -13.52 1.53 1.99
N ARG A 68 -14.14 1.12 3.09
CA ARG A 68 -14.71 -0.23 3.22
C ARG A 68 -15.89 -0.48 2.29
N ALA A 69 -16.80 0.48 2.16
CA ALA A 69 -18.04 0.29 1.42
C ALA A 69 -17.90 0.62 -0.08
N LEU A 70 -17.10 1.63 -0.43
CA LEU A 70 -17.03 2.14 -1.81
C LEU A 70 -15.74 1.76 -2.52
N PHE A 71 -14.59 1.77 -1.84
CA PHE A 71 -13.30 1.61 -2.52
C PHE A 71 -12.81 0.15 -2.51
N GLN A 72 -12.99 -0.54 -1.39
CA GLN A 72 -12.53 -1.92 -1.18
C GLN A 72 -12.99 -2.90 -2.27
N PRO A 73 -14.24 -2.84 -2.80
CA PRO A 73 -14.68 -3.76 -3.85
C PRO A 73 -13.90 -3.68 -5.17
N PHE A 74 -13.16 -2.59 -5.39
CA PHE A 74 -12.35 -2.37 -6.59
C PHE A 74 -10.88 -2.74 -6.39
N GLY A 75 -10.50 -3.19 -5.19
CA GLY A 75 -9.14 -3.65 -4.89
C GLY A 75 -8.81 -4.96 -5.60
N SER A 76 -7.57 -5.07 -6.05
CA SER A 76 -7.00 -6.28 -6.66
C SER A 76 -6.01 -6.97 -5.72
N GLU A 77 -5.68 -8.22 -6.02
CA GLU A 77 -4.56 -8.88 -5.38
C GLU A 77 -3.23 -8.16 -5.69
N MET A 78 -2.29 -8.17 -4.76
CA MET A 78 -1.11 -7.30 -4.81
C MET A 78 0.20 -8.04 -5.11
N PHE A 79 0.17 -9.35 -5.36
CA PHE A 79 1.38 -10.19 -5.39
C PHE A 79 1.65 -10.88 -6.73
N SER A 80 0.65 -11.03 -7.61
CA SER A 80 0.88 -11.66 -8.91
C SER A 80 1.83 -10.83 -9.76
N THR A 81 2.82 -11.50 -10.35
CA THR A 81 3.72 -10.91 -11.34
C THR A 81 3.31 -11.25 -12.78
N GLU A 82 2.17 -11.92 -12.99
CA GLU A 82 1.75 -12.39 -14.32
C GLU A 82 1.58 -11.23 -15.31
N ILE A 83 1.09 -10.08 -14.84
CA ILE A 83 0.96 -8.88 -15.65
C ILE A 83 2.30 -8.45 -16.26
N TYR A 84 3.40 -8.58 -15.52
CA TYR A 84 4.72 -8.15 -15.99
C TYR A 84 5.31 -9.10 -17.01
N LEU A 85 5.04 -10.41 -16.92
CA LEU A 85 5.49 -11.38 -17.94
C LEU A 85 5.01 -10.96 -19.32
N ARG A 86 3.71 -10.66 -19.45
CA ARG A 86 3.10 -10.24 -20.73
C ARG A 86 3.70 -8.93 -21.26
N ARG A 87 4.05 -8.01 -20.36
CA ARG A 87 4.59 -6.69 -20.72
C ARG A 87 6.07 -6.76 -21.09
N ILE A 88 6.84 -7.61 -20.43
CA ILE A 88 8.22 -7.92 -20.80
C ILE A 88 8.25 -8.55 -22.21
N ASP A 89 7.36 -9.51 -22.49
CA ASP A 89 7.23 -10.13 -23.81
C ASP A 89 6.84 -9.11 -24.90
N ALA A 90 6.09 -8.08 -24.53
CA ALA A 90 5.73 -6.95 -25.40
C ALA A 90 6.83 -5.88 -25.52
N ALA A 91 8.03 -6.12 -24.96
CA ALA A 91 9.16 -5.20 -24.93
C ALA A 91 8.88 -3.84 -24.25
N GLU A 92 7.89 -3.79 -23.35
CA GLU A 92 7.64 -2.63 -22.50
C GLU A 92 8.77 -2.48 -21.46
N GLY A 93 9.01 -1.26 -20.96
CA GLY A 93 10.19 -0.98 -20.13
C GLY A 93 11.42 -0.57 -20.94
N HIS A 94 11.21 0.23 -21.99
CA HIS A 94 12.27 0.74 -22.88
C HIS A 94 13.04 -0.36 -23.64
N GLY A 95 12.40 -1.50 -23.92
CA GLY A 95 13.01 -2.58 -24.69
C GLY A 95 14.14 -3.32 -23.97
N ARG A 96 14.27 -3.16 -22.65
CA ARG A 96 15.30 -3.86 -21.85
C ARG A 96 14.94 -5.31 -21.51
N GLY A 97 13.77 -5.78 -21.92
CA GLY A 97 13.32 -7.15 -21.66
C GLY A 97 13.34 -7.47 -20.16
N ASP A 98 13.96 -8.60 -19.81
CA ASP A 98 14.10 -9.10 -18.44
C ASP A 98 15.24 -8.46 -17.64
N GLU A 99 16.13 -7.69 -18.29
CA GLU A 99 17.25 -7.02 -17.61
C GLU A 99 16.77 -5.88 -16.70
N GLY A 100 15.78 -5.09 -17.14
CA GLY A 100 15.33 -3.91 -16.39
C GLY A 100 16.45 -2.91 -16.09
N TYR A 101 16.32 -2.18 -14.98
CA TYR A 101 17.30 -1.21 -14.49
C TYR A 101 17.92 -1.59 -13.14
N LEU A 102 17.35 -2.59 -12.45
CA LEU A 102 17.85 -3.07 -11.17
C LEU A 102 19.01 -4.03 -11.37
N THR A 103 20.20 -3.64 -10.91
CA THR A 103 21.47 -4.36 -11.11
C THR A 103 21.92 -5.17 -9.88
N LEU A 104 21.05 -5.34 -8.88
CA LEU A 104 21.35 -6.15 -7.70
C LEU A 104 21.50 -7.63 -8.05
N SER A 105 22.46 -8.31 -7.43
CA SER A 105 22.57 -9.77 -7.55
C SER A 105 21.37 -10.46 -6.91
N SER A 106 21.00 -11.64 -7.43
CA SER A 106 19.90 -12.43 -6.88
C SER A 106 20.10 -12.73 -5.39
N GLU A 107 21.33 -13.02 -4.96
CA GLU A 107 21.66 -13.25 -3.54
C GLU A 107 21.31 -12.04 -2.66
N ARG A 108 21.69 -10.83 -3.08
CA ARG A 108 21.37 -9.61 -2.31
C ARG A 108 19.88 -9.34 -2.31
N LEU A 109 19.21 -9.53 -3.45
CA LEU A 109 17.78 -9.30 -3.56
C LEU A 109 16.98 -10.34 -2.75
N GLU A 110 17.45 -11.58 -2.64
CA GLU A 110 16.75 -12.62 -1.88
C GLU A 110 17.02 -12.60 -0.37
N SER A 111 17.88 -11.69 0.10
CA SER A 111 18.24 -11.55 1.52
C SER A 111 17.05 -11.37 2.47
N ARG A 112 15.93 -10.83 2.00
CA ARG A 112 14.72 -10.63 2.81
C ARG A 112 13.78 -11.84 2.85
N LYS A 113 13.96 -12.84 1.99
CA LYS A 113 13.01 -13.96 1.85
C LYS A 113 12.82 -14.76 3.13
N GLU A 114 13.89 -14.97 3.90
CA GLU A 114 13.85 -15.78 5.13
C GLU A 114 13.05 -15.12 6.25
N GLU A 115 13.10 -13.78 6.35
CA GLU A 115 12.43 -13.02 7.40
C GLU A 115 10.95 -12.73 7.08
N GLY A 116 10.53 -13.01 5.85
CA GLY A 116 9.17 -12.84 5.39
C GLY A 116 8.77 -11.38 5.15
N ARG A 117 7.60 -11.21 4.54
CA ARG A 117 7.02 -9.89 4.24
C ARG A 117 6.42 -9.26 5.50
N PRO A 118 6.46 -7.93 5.64
CA PRO A 118 5.68 -7.27 6.66
C PRO A 118 4.18 -7.39 6.37
N GLU A 119 3.37 -7.19 7.40
CA GLU A 119 1.93 -7.11 7.28
C GLU A 119 1.54 -5.74 6.73
N ILE A 120 0.78 -5.73 5.64
CA ILE A 120 0.17 -4.53 5.09
C ILE A 120 -1.28 -4.46 5.55
N GLY A 121 -1.72 -3.24 5.86
CA GLY A 121 -3.07 -2.99 6.31
C GLY A 121 -4.15 -3.50 5.34
N PRO A 122 -5.31 -3.97 5.83
CA PRO A 122 -6.31 -4.66 5.01
C PRO A 122 -7.19 -3.73 4.15
N HIS A 123 -6.87 -2.44 4.13
CA HIS A 123 -7.62 -1.40 3.46
C HIS A 123 -6.90 -1.06 2.14
N VAL A 124 -7.67 -0.90 1.06
CA VAL A 124 -7.08 -0.57 -0.26
C VAL A 124 -6.36 0.78 -0.28
N VAL A 125 -6.80 1.75 0.54
CA VAL A 125 -6.16 3.05 0.76
C VAL A 125 -6.44 3.55 2.18
N PRO A 126 -5.54 4.36 2.79
CA PRO A 126 -4.11 4.43 2.46
C PRO A 126 -3.45 3.06 2.64
N GLN A 127 -2.46 2.75 1.79
CA GLN A 127 -1.69 1.51 1.92
C GLN A 127 -0.56 1.75 2.94
N ARG A 128 -0.61 1.02 4.07
CA ARG A 128 0.35 1.17 5.17
C ARG A 128 0.91 -0.15 5.64
N GLN A 129 2.19 -0.12 6.01
CA GLN A 129 2.89 -1.22 6.65
C GLN A 129 2.61 -1.20 8.16
N LEU A 130 2.33 -2.37 8.76
CA LEU A 130 1.94 -2.51 10.16
C LEU A 130 2.99 -3.20 11.03
N THR A 131 3.87 -3.98 10.41
CA THR A 131 4.95 -4.70 11.10
C THR A 131 6.28 -4.45 10.43
N GLN A 132 7.38 -4.85 11.08
CA GLN A 132 8.74 -4.56 10.60
C GLN A 132 9.00 -3.06 10.36
N ILE A 133 8.38 -2.20 11.18
CA ILE A 133 8.63 -0.76 11.16
C ILE A 133 10.08 -0.53 11.64
N PRO A 134 10.90 0.25 10.94
CA PRO A 134 12.27 0.50 11.35
C PRO A 134 12.34 1.28 12.67
N ASP A 135 13.50 1.19 13.32
CA ASP A 135 13.84 2.08 14.43
C ASP A 135 14.14 3.50 13.93
N GLU A 136 14.02 4.49 14.81
CA GLU A 136 14.19 5.91 14.46
C GLU A 136 15.55 6.22 13.83
N ASP A 137 16.62 5.50 14.20
CA ASP A 137 17.96 5.70 13.62
C ASP A 137 18.03 5.23 12.16
N VAL A 138 17.38 4.10 11.83
CA VAL A 138 17.28 3.58 10.46
C VAL A 138 16.42 4.51 9.62
N MET A 139 15.33 5.03 10.19
CA MET A 139 14.47 6.03 9.56
C MET A 139 15.25 7.29 9.18
N GLU A 140 15.99 7.89 10.14
CA GLU A 140 16.76 9.11 9.91
C GLU A 140 17.88 8.90 8.87
N LYS A 141 18.58 7.77 8.93
CA LYS A 141 19.60 7.41 7.92
C LYS A 141 18.99 7.25 6.53
N PHE A 142 17.84 6.58 6.45
CA PHE A 142 17.17 6.37 5.17
C PHE A 142 16.72 7.70 4.55
N ASP A 143 16.09 8.57 5.35
CA ASP A 143 15.66 9.89 4.92
C ASP A 143 16.85 10.74 4.46
N SER A 144 17.94 10.76 5.24
CA SER A 144 19.18 11.45 4.86
C SER A 144 19.77 10.94 3.54
N LYS A 145 19.73 9.63 3.27
CA LYS A 145 20.21 9.06 2.01
C LYS A 145 19.29 9.37 0.84
N PHE A 146 17.99 9.33 1.06
CA PHE A 146 16.99 9.72 0.07
C PHE A 146 17.13 11.19 -0.35
N THR A 147 17.21 12.10 0.62
CA THR A 147 17.43 13.52 0.38
C THR A 147 18.74 13.76 -0.38
N SER A 148 19.84 13.14 0.09
CA SER A 148 21.14 13.26 -0.56
C SER A 148 21.13 12.72 -2.00
N PHE A 149 20.43 11.63 -2.25
CA PHE A 149 20.27 11.06 -3.60
C PHE A 149 19.51 12.02 -4.53
N GLY A 150 18.40 12.59 -4.09
CA GLY A 150 17.65 13.58 -4.88
C GLY A 150 18.49 14.83 -5.19
N LEU A 151 19.22 15.37 -4.21
CA LEU A 151 20.09 16.54 -4.40
C LEU A 151 21.26 16.26 -5.37
N ARG A 152 21.89 15.08 -5.28
CA ARG A 152 22.96 14.66 -6.22
C ARG A 152 22.44 14.49 -7.65
N ASN A 153 21.17 14.11 -7.79
CA ASN A 153 20.51 13.87 -9.07
C ASN A 153 19.53 14.98 -9.48
N HIS A 154 19.70 16.22 -8.99
CA HIS A 154 18.80 17.35 -9.29
C HIS A 154 18.67 17.70 -10.80
N HIS A 155 19.60 17.22 -11.62
CA HIS A 155 19.56 17.33 -13.08
C HIS A 155 18.58 16.33 -13.72
N LEU A 156 18.07 15.37 -12.96
CA LEU A 156 17.10 14.35 -13.39
C LEU A 156 15.80 14.43 -12.60
N VAL A 157 15.88 14.78 -11.31
CA VAL A 157 14.75 14.81 -10.40
C VAL A 157 14.62 16.13 -9.66
N LYS A 158 13.43 16.40 -9.12
CA LYS A 158 13.15 17.51 -8.20
C LYS A 158 12.34 17.01 -7.02
N PHE A 159 12.42 17.72 -5.89
CA PHE A 159 11.54 17.48 -4.74
C PHE A 159 10.23 18.25 -4.89
N GLN A 160 9.12 17.58 -4.60
CA GLN A 160 7.79 18.17 -4.50
C GLN A 160 6.93 17.30 -3.57
N GLN A 161 5.88 17.88 -3.00
CA GLN A 161 4.90 17.16 -2.20
C GLN A 161 4.17 16.10 -3.06
N SER A 162 4.08 14.86 -2.57
CA SER A 162 3.42 13.75 -3.27
C SER A 162 1.97 14.09 -3.63
N ASN A 163 1.56 13.73 -4.84
CA ASN A 163 0.19 13.89 -5.32
C ASN A 163 -0.79 12.94 -4.61
N LEU A 164 -0.33 11.74 -4.25
CA LEU A 164 -1.17 10.68 -3.69
C LEU A 164 -1.17 10.68 -2.15
N GLU A 165 -0.03 10.99 -1.54
CA GLU A 165 0.10 11.04 -0.08
C GLU A 165 -0.23 12.42 0.49
N GLY A 166 0.02 13.48 -0.29
CA GLY A 166 -0.38 14.84 0.03
C GLY A 166 0.33 15.46 1.23
N HIS A 167 1.32 14.80 1.83
CA HIS A 167 2.06 15.29 3.02
C HIS A 167 3.52 14.87 3.05
N ALA A 168 3.92 13.90 2.22
CA ALA A 168 5.30 13.43 2.12
C ALA A 168 6.05 14.09 0.96
N ASP A 169 7.35 14.28 1.16
CA ASP A 169 8.25 14.67 0.08
C ASP A 169 8.46 13.49 -0.90
N ALA A 170 8.44 13.82 -2.18
CA ALA A 170 8.57 12.88 -3.26
C ALA A 170 9.60 13.35 -4.28
N LEU A 171 10.19 12.40 -5.00
CA LEU A 171 10.99 12.67 -6.18
C LEU A 171 10.07 12.69 -7.40
N PHE A 172 10.16 13.78 -8.14
CA PHE A 172 9.50 13.99 -9.41
C PHE A 172 10.53 14.12 -10.53
N LEU A 173 10.12 13.90 -11.78
CA LEU A 173 10.95 14.27 -12.94
C LEU A 173 11.29 15.76 -12.91
N ALA A 174 12.52 16.10 -13.30
CA ALA A 174 12.93 17.47 -13.53
C ALA A 174 12.19 18.08 -14.73
N ASP A 175 11.83 19.37 -14.64
CA ASP A 175 10.92 20.04 -15.59
C ASP A 175 11.39 20.09 -17.04
N HIS A 176 12.70 19.96 -17.27
CA HIS A 176 13.30 20.03 -18.60
C HIS A 176 13.36 18.68 -19.31
N LEU A 177 13.01 17.58 -18.63
CA LEU A 177 12.98 16.25 -19.24
C LEU A 177 11.68 16.02 -20.00
N PRO A 178 11.71 15.24 -21.10
CA PRO A 178 10.50 14.88 -21.82
C PRO A 178 9.59 14.04 -20.92
N ILE A 179 8.30 14.38 -20.91
CA ILE A 179 7.29 13.63 -20.16
C ILE A 179 6.86 12.43 -21.01
N THR A 180 7.09 11.21 -20.50
CA THR A 180 6.57 9.97 -21.08
C THR A 180 5.08 9.79 -20.75
N ASP A 181 4.38 8.89 -21.44
CA ASP A 181 2.97 8.60 -21.11
C ASP A 181 2.81 8.14 -19.66
N LEU A 182 3.74 7.30 -19.17
CA LEU A 182 3.76 6.85 -17.78
C LEU A 182 4.01 8.00 -16.80
N ALA A 183 4.95 8.89 -17.10
CA ALA A 183 5.18 10.10 -16.32
C ALA A 183 3.95 11.02 -16.32
N THR A 184 3.19 11.09 -17.42
CA THR A 184 1.94 11.86 -17.47
C THR A 184 0.90 11.29 -16.52
N THR A 185 0.70 9.97 -16.53
CA THR A 185 -0.23 9.27 -15.63
C THR A 185 0.09 9.54 -14.15
N MET A 186 1.38 9.53 -13.80
CA MET A 186 1.85 9.79 -12.44
C MET A 186 2.11 11.27 -12.15
N GLN A 187 1.78 12.17 -13.09
CA GLN A 187 2.05 13.61 -13.00
C GLN A 187 3.52 13.93 -12.64
N GLY A 188 4.43 13.11 -13.14
CA GLY A 188 5.86 13.20 -12.95
C GLY A 188 6.39 12.57 -11.67
N GLU A 189 5.52 12.05 -10.79
CA GLU A 189 5.96 11.44 -9.52
C GLU A 189 6.64 10.09 -9.78
N ILE A 190 7.85 9.92 -9.24
CA ILE A 190 8.67 8.70 -9.37
C ILE A 190 8.54 7.86 -8.10
N THR A 191 8.69 8.51 -6.94
CA THR A 191 8.66 7.83 -5.64
C THR A 191 8.42 8.80 -4.49
N HIS A 192 7.77 8.34 -3.43
CA HIS A 192 7.64 9.06 -2.17
C HIS A 192 7.76 8.09 -0.99
N ILE A 193 8.37 8.57 0.10
CA ILE A 193 8.47 7.83 1.36
C ILE A 193 7.25 8.19 2.21
N HIS A 194 6.66 7.22 2.92
CA HIS A 194 5.64 7.48 3.94
C HIS A 194 6.29 8.06 5.22
N SER A 195 6.98 9.19 5.09
CA SER A 195 7.70 9.85 6.18
C SER A 195 6.74 10.26 7.29
N GLY A 196 7.21 10.13 8.54
CA GLY A 196 6.37 10.33 9.73
C GLY A 196 5.37 9.20 10.02
N SER A 197 5.47 8.05 9.33
CA SER A 197 4.66 6.86 9.62
C SER A 197 5.49 5.57 9.62
N ASP A 198 5.38 4.74 8.58
CA ASP A 198 5.97 3.40 8.51
C ASP A 198 7.27 3.32 7.70
N TYR A 199 7.65 4.39 6.98
CA TYR A 199 8.84 4.46 6.11
C TYR A 199 8.89 3.42 4.97
N SER A 200 7.78 2.76 4.67
CA SER A 200 7.58 2.16 3.35
C SER A 200 7.48 3.28 2.31
N LEU A 201 7.64 2.94 1.03
CA LEU A 201 7.58 3.91 -0.04
C LEU A 201 6.79 3.40 -1.21
N HIS A 202 6.22 4.32 -1.97
CA HIS A 202 5.71 4.02 -3.29
C HIS A 202 6.74 4.36 -4.36
N VAL A 203 6.79 3.56 -5.42
CA VAL A 203 7.75 3.74 -6.52
C VAL A 203 7.19 3.23 -7.84
N VAL A 204 7.59 3.87 -8.94
CA VAL A 204 7.30 3.42 -10.32
C VAL A 204 8.54 2.75 -10.91
N LEU A 205 8.43 1.45 -11.23
CA LEU A 205 9.55 0.64 -11.71
C LEU A 205 9.30 0.06 -13.11
N ALA A 206 10.36 -0.32 -13.81
CA ALA A 206 10.20 -1.06 -15.06
C ALA A 206 9.49 -2.41 -14.79
N PRO A 207 8.72 -2.96 -15.74
CA PRO A 207 8.01 -4.23 -15.54
C PRO A 207 8.89 -5.39 -15.05
N ALA A 208 10.11 -5.53 -15.59
CA ALA A 208 11.08 -6.52 -15.14
C ALA A 208 11.53 -6.31 -13.69
N ASP A 209 11.76 -5.07 -13.29
CA ASP A 209 12.17 -4.74 -11.92
C ASP A 209 11.00 -4.93 -10.95
N CYS A 210 9.76 -4.63 -11.36
CA CYS A 210 8.58 -4.92 -10.57
C CYS A 210 8.50 -6.41 -10.23
N LYS A 211 8.69 -7.26 -11.25
CA LYS A 211 8.71 -8.71 -11.07
C LYS A 211 9.82 -9.14 -10.11
N LYS A 212 11.05 -8.67 -10.31
CA LYS A 212 12.21 -8.99 -9.45
C LYS A 212 11.96 -8.61 -7.98
N VAL A 213 11.49 -7.38 -7.75
CA VAL A 213 11.20 -6.84 -6.41
C VAL A 213 10.11 -7.66 -5.71
N ILE A 214 9.02 -7.98 -6.42
CA ILE A 214 7.94 -8.77 -5.85
C ILE A 214 8.43 -10.18 -5.58
N ASP A 215 9.01 -10.91 -6.54
CA ASP A 215 9.45 -12.29 -6.34
C ASP A 215 10.46 -12.43 -5.19
N ALA A 216 11.29 -11.41 -5.00
CA ALA A 216 12.32 -11.38 -3.96
C ALA A 216 11.80 -10.97 -2.56
N GLY A 217 10.54 -10.56 -2.43
CA GLY A 217 9.96 -10.24 -1.12
C GLY A 217 10.12 -8.79 -0.68
N TRP A 218 10.51 -7.88 -1.56
CA TRP A 218 10.77 -6.47 -1.22
C TRP A 218 9.57 -5.54 -1.35
N GLY A 219 8.55 -5.97 -2.09
CA GLY A 219 7.37 -5.14 -2.31
C GLY A 219 6.18 -5.90 -2.85
N GLN A 220 5.11 -5.15 -3.04
CA GLN A 220 3.84 -5.60 -3.58
C GLN A 220 3.19 -4.45 -4.35
N ARG A 221 2.25 -4.76 -5.25
CA ARG A 221 1.51 -3.72 -5.98
C ARG A 221 0.61 -2.91 -5.04
N HIS A 222 0.23 -1.72 -5.49
CA HIS A 222 -0.93 -1.03 -4.93
C HIS A 222 -2.22 -1.75 -5.33
N ALA A 223 -3.25 -1.74 -4.47
CA ALA A 223 -4.50 -2.48 -4.72
C ALA A 223 -5.26 -2.01 -5.97
N PHE A 224 -5.03 -0.77 -6.42
CA PHE A 224 -5.59 -0.21 -7.66
C PHE A 224 -4.61 -0.20 -8.83
N SER A 225 -3.41 -0.75 -8.66
CA SER A 225 -2.38 -0.77 -9.70
C SER A 225 -2.82 -1.63 -10.89
N GLY A 226 -2.86 -1.03 -12.08
CA GLY A 226 -3.26 -1.70 -13.31
C GLY A 226 -4.78 -1.91 -13.45
N THR A 227 -5.61 -1.18 -12.70
CA THR A 227 -7.06 -1.25 -12.80
C THR A 227 -7.67 0.11 -13.18
N SER A 228 -8.92 0.10 -13.65
CA SER A 228 -9.68 1.33 -13.91
C SER A 228 -10.39 1.90 -12.68
N ALA A 229 -9.99 1.49 -11.46
CA ALA A 229 -10.68 1.85 -10.23
C ALA A 229 -10.61 3.35 -9.94
N MET A 230 -9.46 3.99 -10.14
CA MET A 230 -9.28 5.42 -9.84
C MET A 230 -10.10 6.27 -10.78
N THR A 231 -10.06 6.00 -12.09
CA THR A 231 -10.92 6.67 -13.08
C THR A 231 -12.39 6.48 -12.74
N PHE A 232 -12.82 5.25 -12.43
CA PHE A 232 -14.22 4.98 -12.11
C PHE A 232 -14.70 5.70 -10.83
N LEU A 233 -13.95 5.57 -9.73
CA LEU A 233 -14.30 6.16 -8.43
C LEU A 233 -14.24 7.69 -8.44
N SER A 234 -13.36 8.27 -9.28
CA SER A 234 -13.22 9.72 -9.44
C SER A 234 -14.10 10.31 -10.55
N LEU A 235 -14.96 9.50 -11.19
CA LEU A 235 -15.77 9.90 -12.34
C LEU A 235 -14.94 10.52 -13.48
N GLY A 236 -13.73 10.00 -13.70
CA GLY A 236 -12.82 10.41 -14.76
C GLY A 236 -11.93 11.61 -14.45
N THR A 237 -11.89 12.08 -13.20
CA THR A 237 -11.09 13.25 -12.82
C THR A 237 -9.66 12.90 -12.40
N ILE A 238 -9.42 11.65 -12.00
CA ILE A 238 -8.10 11.16 -11.58
C ILE A 238 -7.70 10.00 -12.49
N PRO A 239 -6.48 10.01 -13.08
CA PRO A 239 -6.00 8.92 -13.92
C PRO A 239 -5.80 7.62 -13.13
N ASP A 240 -5.78 6.51 -13.86
CA ASP A 240 -5.53 5.19 -13.27
C ASP A 240 -4.10 5.02 -12.79
N ILE A 241 -3.93 4.26 -11.71
CA ILE A 241 -2.61 3.93 -11.19
C ILE A 241 -1.99 2.86 -12.11
N PRO A 242 -0.79 3.10 -12.67
CA PRO A 242 -0.14 2.16 -13.57
C PRO A 242 0.23 0.88 -12.83
N SER A 243 0.36 -0.23 -13.56
CA SER A 243 0.72 -1.53 -12.96
C SER A 243 2.14 -1.56 -12.38
N GLU A 244 2.99 -0.60 -12.76
CA GLU A 244 4.37 -0.38 -12.32
C GLU A 244 4.47 0.22 -10.91
N TYR A 245 3.34 0.68 -10.37
CA TYR A 245 3.29 1.38 -9.10
C TYR A 245 3.28 0.38 -7.93
N LEU A 246 4.44 0.23 -7.29
CA LEU A 246 4.64 -0.67 -6.17
C LEU A 246 4.69 0.06 -4.84
N LEU A 247 4.33 -0.65 -3.77
CA LEU A 247 4.77 -0.40 -2.41
C LEU A 247 6.05 -1.21 -2.17
N ILE A 248 7.13 -0.54 -1.79
CA ILE A 248 8.36 -1.17 -1.28
C ILE A 248 8.32 -1.10 0.24
N TYR A 249 8.64 -2.21 0.87
CA TYR A 249 8.65 -2.31 2.33
C TYR A 249 9.78 -1.49 2.94
N ALA A 250 9.55 -0.98 4.14
CA ALA A 250 10.52 -0.17 4.85
C ALA A 250 11.84 -0.96 5.07
N PRO A 251 13.01 -0.32 4.90
CA PRO A 251 14.29 -0.94 5.22
C PRO A 251 14.43 -1.06 6.74
N ARG A 252 14.93 -2.19 7.22
CA ARG A 252 15.02 -2.52 8.66
C ARG A 252 16.40 -2.26 9.25
N ASN A 253 17.40 -2.08 8.39
CA ASN A 253 18.80 -1.87 8.78
C ASN A 253 19.57 -1.24 7.62
N ASP A 254 20.82 -0.83 7.88
CA ASP A 254 21.69 -0.16 6.91
C ASP A 254 21.90 -0.94 5.61
N ALA A 255 21.92 -2.28 5.66
CA ALA A 255 22.09 -3.10 4.46
C ALA A 255 20.83 -3.10 3.58
N GLU A 256 19.65 -3.07 4.19
CA GLU A 256 18.39 -2.92 3.47
C GLU A 256 18.20 -1.51 2.90
N ILE A 257 18.71 -0.48 3.59
CA ILE A 257 18.70 0.88 3.05
C ILE A 257 19.42 0.91 1.70
N GLU A 258 20.59 0.26 1.56
CA GLU A 258 21.29 0.19 0.28
C GLU A 258 20.46 -0.48 -0.80
N ILE A 259 19.73 -1.56 -0.47
CA ILE A 259 18.88 -2.27 -1.43
C ILE A 259 17.72 -1.38 -1.88
N VAL A 260 17.06 -0.70 -0.94
CA VAL A 260 15.96 0.22 -1.24
C VAL A 260 16.45 1.41 -2.07
N MET A 261 17.63 1.94 -1.78
CA MET A 261 18.23 3.03 -2.59
C MET A 261 18.58 2.58 -4.01
N GLU A 262 19.00 1.34 -4.23
CA GLU A 262 19.20 0.77 -5.58
C GLU A 262 17.86 0.59 -6.32
N ILE A 263 16.79 0.22 -5.63
CA ILE A 263 15.42 0.19 -6.21
C ILE A 263 14.99 1.60 -6.64
N ILE A 264 15.23 2.61 -5.80
CA ILE A 264 14.93 4.02 -6.11
C ILE A 264 15.78 4.50 -7.30
N SER A 265 17.06 4.12 -7.36
CA SER A 265 17.94 4.42 -8.48
C SER A 265 17.40 3.82 -9.79
N ALA A 266 17.00 2.55 -9.78
CA ALA A 266 16.38 1.90 -10.93
C ALA A 266 15.09 2.60 -11.39
N ALA A 267 14.26 3.06 -10.43
CA ALA A 267 13.06 3.83 -10.71
C ALA A 267 13.35 5.16 -11.41
N VAL A 268 14.37 5.89 -10.95
CA VAL A 268 14.79 7.14 -11.61
C VAL A 268 15.29 6.85 -13.02
N LYS A 269 16.14 5.84 -13.22
CA LYS A 269 16.63 5.47 -14.56
C LYS A 269 15.48 5.12 -15.50
N PHE A 270 14.51 4.35 -15.00
CA PHE A 270 13.33 3.99 -15.77
C PHE A 270 12.48 5.21 -16.12
N MET A 271 12.08 6.01 -15.13
CA MET A 271 11.17 7.14 -15.36
C MET A 271 11.79 8.25 -16.22
N THR A 272 13.11 8.42 -16.15
CA THR A 272 13.82 9.45 -16.92
C THR A 272 14.36 8.95 -18.27
N GLY A 273 14.49 7.63 -18.44
CA GLY A 273 15.18 7.02 -19.59
C GLY A 273 16.69 7.27 -19.60
N ARG A 274 17.30 7.57 -18.44
CA ARG A 274 18.69 8.02 -18.31
C ARG A 274 19.52 7.05 -17.49
N GLU A 275 20.77 6.87 -17.88
CA GLU A 275 21.72 5.99 -17.17
C GLU A 275 22.66 6.77 -16.24
N ASP A 276 22.74 8.10 -16.37
CA ASP A 276 23.66 8.98 -15.65
C ASP A 276 23.24 9.33 -14.21
N VAL A 277 22.50 8.43 -13.55
CA VAL A 277 22.12 8.51 -12.13
C VAL A 277 23.36 8.28 -11.23
N ARG A 278 23.55 9.15 -10.23
CA ARG A 278 24.74 9.27 -9.39
C ARG A 278 24.50 8.94 -7.92
#